data_AF-A0A4Q0Y769-F1
#
_entry.id   AF-A0A4Q0Y769-F1
#
_cell.length_a   1.000
_cell.length_b   1.000
_cell.length_c   1.000
_cell.angle_alpha   90.00
_cell.angle_beta   90.00
_cell.angle_gamma   90.00
#
_symmetry.space_group_name_H-M   'P 1'
#
loop_
_entity.id
_entity.type
_entity.pdbx_description
1 polymer ?
#
loop_
_entity_poly.entity_id
_entity_poly.type
_entity_poly.pdbx_seq_one_letter_code
_entity_poly.pdbx_strand_id
1 'polypeptide(L)'
;ADTILGGADGDFIYGGEGNDILDGEAGDDTIYFDKGDDNITGGSGADNLPYEEQIITSSGIVVNRTDTGATVDVGTDGTDTLADHIETIIGTGLNDRFNGYVGTDNGNDYKDTFFGLSGDDIFDGGRGDDYIDGGTHSSGDTITFETVSTDVGVDINLDRDQTDTAGKTDFAVQEDGFGGKDYVTNVEHIIGSKNNDKLAGRDDSDNTIQGGDGDDTLYYTDGNDRLYGGTTTAASGNDWLSFENSNIGSTYV
;
A
#
# COMPACT_ATOMS: atom_id res chain seq x y z
N ALA A 1 20.30 22.08 5.07
CA ALA A 1 21.27 21.48 4.13
C ALA A 1 22.42 20.98 4.96
N ASP A 2 22.10 19.90 5.61
CA ASP A 2 22.83 19.26 6.68
C ASP A 2 23.14 17.83 6.26
N THR A 3 24.06 17.20 6.97
CA THR A 3 24.40 15.79 6.75
C THR A 3 24.42 15.13 8.11
N ILE A 4 23.54 14.14 8.30
CA ILE A 4 23.34 13.45 9.56
C ILE A 4 23.55 11.95 9.31
N LEU A 5 24.35 11.34 10.17
CA LEU A 5 24.63 9.90 10.19
C LEU A 5 24.18 9.39 11.57
N GLY A 6 23.27 8.41 11.60
CA GLY A 6 22.70 7.80 12.81
C GLY A 6 23.74 7.00 13.58
N GLY A 7 24.18 5.88 13.00
CA GLY A 7 25.23 5.07 13.57
C GLY A 7 24.92 3.58 13.49
N ALA A 8 25.04 2.86 14.61
CA ALA A 8 24.85 1.40 14.63
C ALA A 8 23.74 0.96 15.59
N ASP A 9 23.06 1.92 16.22
CA ASP A 9 21.97 1.71 17.16
C ASP A 9 20.69 2.29 16.53
N GLY A 10 19.49 1.93 17.02
CA GLY A 10 18.26 2.55 16.53
C GLY A 10 18.18 4.02 16.95
N ASP A 11 18.18 4.91 15.97
CA ASP A 11 18.31 6.35 16.13
C ASP A 11 17.03 7.12 15.79
N PHE A 12 16.94 8.32 16.38
CA PHE A 12 15.96 9.34 16.00
C PHE A 12 16.71 10.47 15.29
N ILE A 13 16.56 10.52 13.97
CA ILE A 13 17.22 11.51 13.12
C ILE A 13 16.26 12.67 12.87
N TYR A 14 16.76 13.91 12.95
CA TYR A 14 16.00 15.13 12.69
C TYR A 14 16.78 16.03 11.73
N GLY A 15 16.39 16.06 10.45
CA GLY A 15 17.01 16.91 9.41
C GLY A 15 16.70 18.40 9.57
N GLY A 16 15.43 18.72 9.84
CA GLY A 16 14.93 20.10 9.87
C GLY A 16 14.60 20.60 8.46
N GLU A 17 14.62 21.92 8.27
CA GLU A 17 14.36 22.54 6.95
C GLU A 17 15.61 22.58 6.05
N GLY A 18 15.39 22.38 4.75
CA GLY A 18 16.37 22.46 3.68
C GLY A 18 16.69 21.08 3.11
N ASN A 19 17.47 21.05 2.04
CA ASN A 19 17.80 19.79 1.36
C ASN A 19 18.95 19.10 2.08
N ASP A 20 18.64 18.04 2.82
CA ASP A 20 19.53 17.33 3.73
C ASP A 20 19.93 15.95 3.19
N ILE A 21 20.98 15.39 3.78
CA ILE A 21 21.41 14.01 3.59
C ILE A 21 21.29 13.32 4.94
N LEU A 22 20.38 12.35 5.04
CA LEU A 22 20.02 11.65 6.27
C LEU A 22 20.29 10.16 6.06
N ASP A 23 21.17 9.58 6.88
CA ASP A 23 21.59 8.17 6.78
C ASP A 23 21.46 7.52 8.16
N GLY A 24 20.55 6.55 8.30
CA GLY A 24 20.38 5.74 9.52
C GLY A 24 21.57 4.83 9.82
N GLU A 25 22.29 4.43 8.77
CA GLU A 25 23.37 3.44 8.80
C GLU A 25 22.88 2.05 9.26
N ALA A 26 22.89 1.72 10.54
CA ALA A 26 22.43 0.43 11.03
C ALA A 26 21.67 0.59 12.34
N GLY A 27 20.60 -0.18 12.51
CA GLY A 27 19.67 0.03 13.61
C GLY A 27 18.25 0.08 13.07
N ASP A 28 17.26 0.05 13.96
CA ASP A 28 15.88 0.33 13.58
C ASP A 28 15.67 1.84 13.75
N ASP A 29 15.79 2.58 12.66
CA ASP A 29 15.85 4.05 12.70
C ASP A 29 14.47 4.69 12.50
N THR A 30 14.32 5.91 13.01
CA THR A 30 13.18 6.79 12.71
C THR A 30 13.69 8.13 12.24
N ILE A 31 13.35 8.49 11.00
CA ILE A 31 13.91 9.66 10.33
C ILE A 31 12.84 10.74 10.17
N TYR A 32 13.00 11.83 10.90
CA TYR A 32 12.17 13.04 10.82
C TYR A 32 12.91 14.14 10.05
N PHE A 33 12.16 14.91 9.28
CA PHE A 33 12.65 16.03 8.48
C PHE A 33 11.48 16.98 8.21
N ASP A 34 11.79 18.23 7.91
CA ASP A 34 10.79 19.23 7.55
C ASP A 34 10.78 19.41 6.02
N LYS A 35 10.63 20.64 5.53
CA LYS A 35 10.58 20.94 4.11
C LYS A 35 11.97 20.83 3.47
N GLY A 36 12.05 20.33 2.24
CA GLY A 36 13.30 20.17 1.53
C GLY A 36 13.15 19.12 0.43
N ASP A 37 14.14 19.05 -0.47
CA ASP A 37 14.35 17.83 -1.25
C ASP A 37 15.44 17.02 -0.54
N ASP A 38 15.05 16.04 0.27
CA ASP A 38 15.98 15.28 1.12
C ASP A 38 16.48 14.00 0.43
N ASN A 39 17.69 13.58 0.80
CA ASN A 39 18.24 12.28 0.42
C ASN A 39 18.32 11.39 1.67
N ILE A 40 17.49 10.35 1.70
CA ILE A 40 17.24 9.55 2.88
C ILE A 40 17.69 8.12 2.63
N THR A 41 18.50 7.59 3.54
CA THR A 41 18.94 6.19 3.58
C THR A 41 18.54 5.63 4.93
N GLY A 42 17.75 4.56 4.95
CA GLY A 42 17.41 3.85 6.20
C GLY A 42 18.61 3.06 6.69
N GLY A 43 19.25 2.34 5.78
CA GLY A 43 20.39 1.50 6.09
C GLY A 43 19.96 0.06 6.36
N SER A 44 20.44 -0.54 7.45
CA SER A 44 20.07 -1.90 7.81
C SER A 44 19.28 -1.93 9.11
N GLY A 45 18.07 -2.47 9.06
CA GLY A 45 17.19 -2.66 10.21
C GLY A 45 15.75 -2.56 9.75
N ALA A 46 14.85 -2.20 10.65
CA ALA A 46 13.48 -1.83 10.31
C ALA A 46 13.30 -0.33 10.49
N ASP A 47 13.35 0.40 9.38
CA ASP A 47 13.41 1.86 9.37
C ASP A 47 12.04 2.49 9.14
N ASN A 48 11.84 3.64 9.77
CA ASN A 48 10.56 4.34 9.81
C ASN A 48 10.69 5.76 9.27
N LEU A 49 9.79 6.10 8.35
CA LEU A 49 9.73 7.40 7.69
C LEU A 49 8.35 8.05 7.91
N PRO A 50 8.16 8.77 9.04
CA PRO A 50 6.91 9.44 9.34
C PRO A 50 6.77 10.81 8.65
N TYR A 51 5.68 10.97 7.90
CA TYR A 51 5.25 12.26 7.34
C TYR A 51 4.14 12.94 8.18
N GLU A 52 3.63 12.28 9.22
CA GLU A 52 2.48 12.76 10.02
C GLU A 52 2.74 14.08 10.76
N GLU A 53 4.01 14.35 11.09
CA GLU A 53 4.41 15.56 11.81
C GLU A 53 4.73 16.73 10.87
N GLN A 54 4.80 16.49 9.56
CA GLN A 54 5.08 17.54 8.60
C GLN A 54 3.87 18.45 8.41
N ILE A 55 4.11 19.76 8.35
CA ILE A 55 3.06 20.76 8.07
C ILE A 55 2.77 20.78 6.57
N ILE A 56 2.13 19.71 6.09
CA ILE A 56 1.67 19.55 4.72
C ILE A 56 0.24 20.08 4.66
N THR A 57 0.01 21.11 3.83
CA THR A 57 -1.26 21.88 3.88
C THR A 57 -2.05 21.87 2.59
N SER A 58 -1.57 21.22 1.53
CA SER A 58 -2.16 21.29 0.20
C SER A 58 -2.60 19.96 -0.42
N SER A 59 -1.88 18.87 -0.18
CA SER A 59 -2.14 17.52 -0.71
C SER A 59 -1.36 16.53 0.13
N GLY A 60 -1.84 15.28 0.29
CA GLY A 60 -1.03 14.21 0.89
C GLY A 60 0.15 13.83 0.00
N ILE A 61 1.00 12.93 0.51
CA ILE A 61 2.23 12.48 -0.14
C ILE A 61 1.97 11.51 -1.27
N VAL A 62 2.89 11.43 -2.22
CA VAL A 62 2.90 10.37 -3.23
C VAL A 62 4.22 9.61 -3.19
N VAL A 63 4.20 8.41 -2.60
CA VAL A 63 5.32 7.47 -2.61
C VAL A 63 5.37 6.76 -3.96
N ASN A 64 6.55 6.69 -4.57
CA ASN A 64 6.79 5.97 -5.80
C ASN A 64 8.09 5.17 -5.70
N ARG A 65 8.03 3.85 -5.89
CA ARG A 65 9.21 2.97 -5.84
C ARG A 65 9.45 2.28 -7.18
N THR A 66 10.67 2.39 -7.71
CA THR A 66 11.04 1.86 -9.04
C THR A 66 12.40 1.18 -9.01
N ASP A 67 12.73 0.45 -10.09
CA ASP A 67 14.09 -0.13 -10.30
C ASP A 67 15.21 0.91 -10.27
N THR A 68 14.89 2.18 -10.53
CA THR A 68 15.86 3.27 -10.62
C THR A 68 15.95 4.13 -9.36
N GLY A 69 15.19 3.78 -8.32
CA GLY A 69 15.12 4.52 -7.05
C GLY A 69 13.69 4.72 -6.58
N ALA A 70 13.55 5.25 -5.37
CA ALA A 70 12.28 5.58 -4.76
C ALA A 70 12.23 7.07 -4.40
N THR A 71 11.04 7.65 -4.48
CA THR A 71 10.80 9.07 -4.18
C THR A 71 9.50 9.25 -3.42
N VAL A 72 9.43 10.29 -2.60
CA VAL A 72 8.19 10.75 -1.99
C VAL A 72 7.95 12.19 -2.39
N ASP A 73 6.87 12.43 -3.14
CA ASP A 73 6.47 13.80 -3.52
C ASP A 73 5.57 14.38 -2.43
N VAL A 74 6.01 15.48 -1.82
CA VAL A 74 5.32 16.20 -0.74
C VAL A 74 4.65 17.48 -1.29
N GLY A 75 4.52 17.58 -2.62
CA GLY A 75 3.88 18.67 -3.31
C GLY A 75 4.70 19.96 -3.27
N THR A 76 4.25 20.96 -2.51
CA THR A 76 4.95 22.26 -2.46
C THR A 76 6.17 22.25 -1.56
N ASP A 77 6.32 21.22 -0.74
CA ASP A 77 7.37 21.14 0.27
C ASP A 77 8.64 20.45 -0.24
N GLY A 78 8.58 19.83 -1.42
CA GLY A 78 9.72 19.23 -2.11
C GLY A 78 9.42 17.81 -2.59
N THR A 79 10.47 17.15 -3.05
CA THR A 79 10.47 15.71 -3.37
C THR A 79 11.68 15.05 -2.75
N ASP A 80 11.43 14.10 -1.86
CA ASP A 80 12.47 13.33 -1.20
C ASP A 80 12.89 12.14 -2.05
N THR A 81 14.17 11.79 -1.96
CA THR A 81 14.75 10.61 -2.59
C THR A 81 15.10 9.59 -1.52
N LEU A 82 14.53 8.39 -1.62
CA LEU A 82 14.90 7.26 -0.79
C LEU A 82 16.00 6.48 -1.54
N ALA A 83 17.21 6.49 -0.99
CA ALA A 83 18.40 5.92 -1.59
C ALA A 83 18.44 4.38 -1.48
N ASP A 84 17.72 3.82 -0.51
CA ASP A 84 17.52 2.40 -0.29
C ASP A 84 16.07 2.09 0.10
N HIS A 85 15.85 0.88 0.62
CA HIS A 85 14.54 0.46 1.07
C HIS A 85 14.29 0.95 2.49
N ILE A 86 13.19 1.70 2.66
CA ILE A 86 12.57 1.95 3.96
C ILE A 86 11.41 0.98 4.12
N GLU A 87 11.36 0.29 5.26
CA GLU A 87 10.36 -0.73 5.57
C GLU A 87 9.00 -0.12 5.94
N THR A 88 8.99 1.01 6.66
CA THR A 88 7.76 1.64 7.15
C THR A 88 7.64 3.09 6.70
N ILE A 89 6.58 3.43 5.98
CA ILE A 89 6.22 4.81 5.66
C ILE A 89 4.87 5.11 6.29
N ILE A 90 4.84 6.16 7.12
CA ILE A 90 3.61 6.69 7.72
C ILE A 90 3.26 7.95 6.96
N GLY A 91 2.06 7.98 6.41
CA GLY A 91 1.50 9.09 5.64
C GLY A 91 1.19 10.31 6.49
N THR A 92 0.29 11.12 5.97
CA THR A 92 -0.15 12.40 6.50
C THR A 92 -1.58 12.31 7.01
N GLY A 93 -2.14 13.44 7.47
CA GLY A 93 -3.58 13.52 7.75
C GLY A 93 -4.42 13.92 6.52
N LEU A 94 -3.90 13.72 5.31
CA LEU A 94 -4.50 14.06 4.02
C LEU A 94 -4.48 12.83 3.11
N ASN A 95 -5.20 12.92 1.99
CA ASN A 95 -5.22 11.86 0.98
C ASN A 95 -3.83 11.62 0.39
N ASP A 96 -3.22 10.53 0.81
CA ASP A 96 -1.93 10.04 0.38
C ASP A 96 -2.07 8.99 -0.73
N ARG A 97 -0.95 8.74 -1.42
CA ARG A 97 -0.84 7.65 -2.38
C ARG A 97 0.46 6.90 -2.18
N PHE A 98 0.35 5.61 -1.88
CA PHE A 98 1.47 4.70 -1.73
C PHE A 98 1.56 3.82 -2.97
N ASN A 99 2.58 4.03 -3.81
CA ASN A 99 2.90 3.13 -4.91
C ASN A 99 4.17 2.34 -4.54
N GLY A 100 3.97 1.13 -4.02
CA GLY A 100 5.00 0.18 -3.67
C GLY A 100 5.80 -0.30 -4.88
N TYR A 101 6.79 -1.15 -4.61
CA TYR A 101 7.77 -1.51 -5.63
C TYR A 101 7.23 -2.58 -6.59
N VAL A 102 7.03 -2.20 -7.86
CA VAL A 102 6.55 -3.10 -8.93
C VAL A 102 7.64 -3.54 -9.92
N GLY A 103 8.91 -3.31 -9.57
CA GLY A 103 10.06 -3.50 -10.47
C GLY A 103 10.42 -4.96 -10.76
N THR A 104 11.62 -5.23 -11.26
CA THR A 104 12.05 -6.59 -11.69
C THR A 104 13.23 -7.17 -10.92
N ASP A 105 13.76 -6.44 -9.95
CA ASP A 105 14.91 -6.86 -9.18
C ASP A 105 14.49 -7.95 -8.18
N ASN A 106 15.02 -9.17 -8.38
CA ASN A 106 14.62 -10.39 -7.65
C ASN A 106 15.41 -10.58 -6.34
N GLY A 107 15.88 -9.50 -5.73
CA GLY A 107 16.81 -9.54 -4.59
C GLY A 107 16.12 -9.67 -3.25
N ASN A 108 15.12 -8.82 -3.01
CA ASN A 108 14.38 -8.75 -1.76
C ASN A 108 12.92 -8.45 -2.14
N ASP A 109 11.98 -9.35 -1.85
CA ASP A 109 10.58 -8.90 -1.81
C ASP A 109 10.52 -7.88 -0.66
N TYR A 110 10.26 -6.63 -1.01
CA TYR A 110 10.40 -5.51 -0.11
C TYR A 110 9.11 -5.45 0.69
N LYS A 111 9.08 -6.16 1.82
CA LYS A 111 7.92 -6.17 2.71
C LYS A 111 7.71 -4.77 3.26
N ASP A 112 6.75 -4.07 2.70
CA ASP A 112 6.46 -2.69 3.02
C ASP A 112 5.35 -2.62 4.08
N THR A 113 5.42 -1.57 4.90
CA THR A 113 4.38 -1.20 5.85
C THR A 113 3.93 0.22 5.55
N PHE A 114 2.68 0.38 5.14
CA PHE A 114 2.07 1.67 4.84
C PHE A 114 0.92 1.99 5.80
N PHE A 115 0.98 3.17 6.39
CA PHE A 115 -0.09 3.72 7.22
C PHE A 115 -0.61 5.01 6.59
N GLY A 116 -1.89 5.04 6.19
CA GLY A 116 -2.55 6.23 5.63
C GLY A 116 -2.99 7.27 6.67
N LEU A 117 -3.22 6.84 7.91
CA LEU A 117 -3.72 7.65 9.01
C LEU A 117 -5.11 8.27 8.78
N SER A 118 -5.19 9.49 8.27
CA SER A 118 -6.45 10.17 8.00
C SER A 118 -6.44 10.63 6.56
N GLY A 119 -7.50 10.41 5.81
CA GLY A 119 -7.51 10.72 4.39
C GLY A 119 -8.43 9.77 3.66
N ASP A 120 -8.64 10.00 2.37
CA ASP A 120 -9.07 8.91 1.50
C ASP A 120 -7.84 8.53 0.67
N ASP A 121 -7.16 7.49 1.11
CA ASP A 121 -5.82 7.11 0.66
C ASP A 121 -5.87 6.05 -0.43
N ILE A 122 -4.80 5.94 -1.22
CA ILE A 122 -4.66 4.94 -2.27
C ILE A 122 -3.39 4.13 -2.07
N PHE A 123 -3.52 2.82 -1.99
CA PHE A 123 -2.42 1.88 -1.77
C PHE A 123 -2.27 0.90 -2.93
N ASP A 124 -1.06 0.78 -3.42
CA ASP A 124 -0.58 -0.31 -4.26
C ASP A 124 0.62 -0.90 -3.51
N GLY A 125 0.47 -2.11 -2.94
CA GLY A 125 1.56 -2.77 -2.19
C GLY A 125 2.75 -3.11 -3.08
N GLY A 126 2.49 -3.42 -4.35
CA GLY A 126 3.51 -3.86 -5.28
C GLY A 126 3.96 -5.29 -4.97
N ARG A 127 5.27 -5.53 -4.97
CA ARG A 127 5.88 -6.83 -4.64
C ARG A 127 6.22 -6.88 -3.17
N GLY A 128 5.79 -7.92 -2.49
CA GLY A 128 6.13 -8.11 -1.08
C GLY A 128 5.05 -8.91 -0.40
N ASP A 129 5.29 -9.27 0.87
CA ASP A 129 4.15 -9.53 1.74
C ASP A 129 3.92 -8.28 2.60
N ASP A 130 3.07 -7.39 2.13
CA ASP A 130 2.97 -6.03 2.65
C ASP A 130 1.97 -5.93 3.82
N TYR A 131 2.07 -4.84 4.57
CA TYR A 131 1.11 -4.44 5.57
C TYR A 131 0.54 -3.07 5.21
N ILE A 132 -0.77 -3.00 5.02
CA ILE A 132 -1.49 -1.79 4.64
C ILE A 132 -2.56 -1.51 5.69
N ASP A 133 -2.56 -0.29 6.21
CA ASP A 133 -3.60 0.25 7.07
C ASP A 133 -4.04 1.62 6.54
N GLY A 134 -5.24 1.69 5.97
CA GLY A 134 -5.81 2.95 5.47
C GLY A 134 -6.16 3.94 6.58
N GLY A 135 -6.40 3.45 7.80
CA GLY A 135 -6.73 4.30 8.93
C GLY A 135 -8.17 4.83 8.88
N THR A 136 -8.32 6.15 8.85
CA THR A 136 -9.60 6.86 9.00
C THR A 136 -9.92 7.68 7.77
N HIS A 137 -11.15 7.60 7.29
CA HIS A 137 -11.52 8.22 6.03
C HIS A 137 -12.84 8.98 6.07
N SER A 138 -13.10 9.69 4.99
CA SER A 138 -14.36 10.41 4.75
C SER A 138 -15.25 9.73 3.71
N SER A 139 -14.63 9.05 2.74
CA SER A 139 -15.32 8.33 1.66
C SER A 139 -14.84 6.90 1.46
N GLY A 140 -13.68 6.52 2.00
CA GLY A 140 -13.14 5.16 1.98
C GLY A 140 -11.75 5.10 1.37
N ASP A 141 -10.88 4.31 1.97
CA ASP A 141 -9.53 4.07 1.47
C ASP A 141 -9.55 3.01 0.35
N THR A 142 -8.57 3.09 -0.55
CA THR A 142 -8.53 2.27 -1.76
C THR A 142 -7.28 1.43 -1.83
N ILE A 143 -7.43 0.12 -2.03
CA ILE A 143 -6.34 -0.74 -2.53
C ILE A 143 -6.49 -0.95 -4.04
N THR A 144 -5.40 -0.81 -4.79
CA THR A 144 -5.39 -0.90 -6.25
C THR A 144 -4.30 -1.84 -6.77
N PHE A 145 -4.65 -2.56 -7.84
CA PHE A 145 -3.78 -3.52 -8.53
C PHE A 145 -3.67 -3.19 -10.03
N GLU A 146 -4.01 -1.97 -10.44
CA GLU A 146 -3.97 -1.55 -11.84
C GLU A 146 -2.56 -1.64 -12.49
N THR A 147 -1.52 -1.62 -11.65
CA THR A 147 -0.10 -1.68 -12.03
C THR A 147 0.40 -3.10 -12.26
N VAL A 148 -0.38 -4.12 -11.86
CA VAL A 148 -0.06 -5.53 -12.13
C VAL A 148 0.20 -5.71 -13.62
N SER A 149 1.41 -6.17 -13.91
CA SER A 149 1.94 -6.32 -15.26
C SER A 149 2.19 -7.77 -15.66
N THR A 150 1.94 -8.71 -14.74
CA THR A 150 1.94 -10.14 -15.00
C THR A 150 0.59 -10.56 -15.62
N ASP A 151 0.50 -11.82 -16.05
CA ASP A 151 -0.77 -12.42 -16.52
C ASP A 151 -1.56 -13.10 -15.37
N VAL A 152 -1.27 -12.73 -14.11
CA VAL A 152 -1.90 -13.29 -12.91
C VAL A 152 -2.91 -12.27 -12.37
N GLY A 153 -4.16 -12.71 -12.18
CA GLY A 153 -5.18 -11.90 -11.51
C GLY A 153 -5.09 -12.01 -10.00
N VAL A 154 -5.75 -11.08 -9.32
CA VAL A 154 -5.67 -10.91 -7.87
C VAL A 154 -6.77 -11.66 -7.13
N ASP A 155 -6.51 -12.11 -5.90
CA ASP A 155 -7.48 -12.81 -5.05
C ASP A 155 -7.58 -12.10 -3.69
N ILE A 156 -8.66 -11.34 -3.51
CA ILE A 156 -8.83 -10.39 -2.42
C ILE A 156 -10.13 -10.69 -1.67
N ASN A 157 -10.03 -10.78 -0.36
CA ASN A 157 -11.17 -10.75 0.55
C ASN A 157 -10.82 -9.89 1.78
N LEU A 158 -11.30 -8.64 1.79
CA LEU A 158 -11.01 -7.69 2.87
C LEU A 158 -11.70 -8.06 4.20
N ASP A 159 -12.74 -8.91 4.17
CA ASP A 159 -13.41 -9.43 5.37
C ASP A 159 -12.66 -10.61 6.03
N ARG A 160 -11.65 -11.18 5.35
CA ARG A 160 -10.95 -12.34 5.89
C ARG A 160 -10.37 -12.02 7.27
N ASP A 161 -10.61 -12.88 8.24
CA ASP A 161 -10.05 -12.72 9.59
C ASP A 161 -8.53 -12.86 9.54
N GLN A 162 -7.82 -11.80 9.93
CA GLN A 162 -6.37 -11.70 9.83
C GLN A 162 -5.70 -11.82 11.20
N THR A 163 -5.90 -12.96 11.87
CA THR A 163 -5.55 -13.10 13.29
C THR A 163 -4.06 -13.25 13.60
N ASP A 164 -3.26 -13.72 12.63
CA ASP A 164 -1.81 -13.86 12.80
C ASP A 164 -1.04 -12.62 12.32
N THR A 165 -1.11 -11.54 13.09
CA THR A 165 -0.37 -10.30 12.79
C THR A 165 1.16 -10.48 12.90
N ALA A 166 1.64 -11.46 13.68
CA ALA A 166 3.06 -11.67 13.93
C ALA A 166 3.73 -12.61 12.90
N GLY A 167 3.03 -13.66 12.50
CA GLY A 167 3.47 -14.61 11.48
C GLY A 167 3.01 -14.26 10.07
N LYS A 168 2.06 -13.30 9.93
CA LYS A 168 1.44 -12.91 8.68
C LYS A 168 1.04 -14.17 7.88
N THR A 169 0.15 -14.99 8.41
CA THR A 169 -0.33 -16.19 7.69
C THR A 169 -1.74 -16.04 7.14
N ASP A 170 -2.46 -15.04 7.65
CA ASP A 170 -3.84 -14.75 7.32
C ASP A 170 -3.89 -13.37 6.63
N PHE A 171 -4.05 -13.38 5.31
CA PHE A 171 -3.93 -12.18 4.47
C PHE A 171 -5.25 -11.86 3.78
N ALA A 172 -5.62 -10.58 3.71
CA ALA A 172 -6.78 -10.18 2.92
C ALA A 172 -6.52 -10.44 1.42
N VAL A 173 -5.30 -10.15 0.96
CA VAL A 173 -4.83 -10.40 -0.42
C VAL A 173 -4.02 -11.69 -0.43
N GLN A 174 -4.50 -12.69 -1.16
CA GLN A 174 -3.86 -14.02 -1.24
C GLN A 174 -2.98 -14.20 -2.47
N GLU A 175 -3.23 -13.39 -3.49
CA GLU A 175 -2.43 -13.21 -4.69
C GLU A 175 -2.61 -11.75 -5.10
N ASP A 176 -1.51 -11.00 -5.11
CA ASP A 176 -1.41 -9.58 -5.48
C ASP A 176 -1.09 -9.37 -6.98
N GLY A 177 -0.96 -10.47 -7.74
CA GLY A 177 -0.53 -10.43 -9.15
C GLY A 177 0.99 -10.27 -9.34
N PHE A 178 1.74 -10.08 -8.27
CA PHE A 178 3.21 -10.04 -8.23
C PHE A 178 3.85 -11.26 -7.56
N GLY A 179 3.03 -12.10 -6.93
CA GLY A 179 3.39 -13.36 -6.27
C GLY A 179 3.50 -13.25 -4.74
N GLY A 180 3.09 -12.13 -4.16
CA GLY A 180 3.07 -11.84 -2.73
C GLY A 180 1.66 -11.90 -2.13
N LYS A 181 1.58 -11.62 -0.82
CA LYS A 181 0.33 -11.60 -0.04
C LYS A 181 0.29 -10.43 0.92
N ASP A 182 -0.83 -9.73 0.96
CA ASP A 182 -0.90 -8.47 1.71
C ASP A 182 -1.88 -8.55 2.87
N TYR A 183 -1.42 -7.99 3.99
CA TYR A 183 -2.23 -7.78 5.16
C TYR A 183 -2.89 -6.40 5.03
N VAL A 184 -4.22 -6.33 4.95
CA VAL A 184 -4.91 -5.08 4.60
C VAL A 184 -6.04 -4.78 5.58
N THR A 185 -5.91 -3.70 6.34
CA THR A 185 -6.92 -3.21 7.28
C THR A 185 -7.42 -1.82 6.92
N ASN A 186 -8.66 -1.51 7.31
CA ASN A 186 -9.26 -0.17 7.15
C ASN A 186 -9.20 0.31 5.69
N VAL A 187 -9.72 -0.51 4.78
CA VAL A 187 -9.85 -0.23 3.34
C VAL A 187 -11.22 -0.72 2.90
N GLU A 188 -11.92 0.08 2.09
CA GLU A 188 -13.30 -0.16 1.65
C GLU A 188 -13.41 -0.28 0.13
N HIS A 189 -12.42 0.25 -0.60
CA HIS A 189 -12.44 0.29 -2.04
C HIS A 189 -11.36 -0.62 -2.63
N ILE A 190 -11.73 -1.34 -3.68
CA ILE A 190 -10.83 -2.24 -4.41
C ILE A 190 -10.88 -1.87 -5.88
N ILE A 191 -9.70 -1.69 -6.47
CA ILE A 191 -9.52 -1.65 -7.92
C ILE A 191 -8.66 -2.85 -8.32
N GLY A 192 -9.25 -3.77 -9.07
CA GLY A 192 -8.56 -4.95 -9.58
C GLY A 192 -7.54 -4.62 -10.68
N SER A 193 -7.00 -5.70 -11.22
CA SER A 193 -5.95 -5.69 -12.22
C SER A 193 -6.52 -5.63 -13.64
N LYS A 194 -5.69 -6.00 -14.63
CA LYS A 194 -6.12 -6.19 -16.02
C LYS A 194 -6.37 -7.67 -16.36
N ASN A 195 -6.33 -8.52 -15.35
CA ASN A 195 -6.43 -9.96 -15.43
C ASN A 195 -7.70 -10.43 -14.73
N ASN A 196 -7.95 -11.73 -14.73
CA ASN A 196 -9.15 -12.30 -14.14
C ASN A 196 -9.05 -12.31 -12.62
N ASP A 197 -9.78 -11.43 -11.96
CA ASP A 197 -9.66 -11.21 -10.52
C ASP A 197 -10.78 -11.89 -9.72
N LYS A 198 -10.55 -12.04 -8.42
CA LYS A 198 -11.55 -12.41 -7.41
C LYS A 198 -11.56 -11.37 -6.31
N LEU A 199 -12.66 -10.63 -6.19
CA LEU A 199 -12.69 -9.43 -5.36
C LEU A 199 -13.88 -9.49 -4.38
N ALA A 200 -13.60 -9.36 -3.09
CA ALA A 200 -14.60 -9.22 -2.03
C ALA A 200 -14.19 -8.10 -1.06
N GLY A 201 -15.15 -7.23 -0.74
CA GLY A 201 -14.98 -6.14 0.23
C GLY A 201 -15.04 -6.61 1.68
N ARG A 202 -15.31 -5.70 2.63
CA ARG A 202 -15.62 -6.03 4.03
C ARG A 202 -17.14 -6.14 4.22
N ASP A 203 -17.59 -7.06 5.08
CA ASP A 203 -19.02 -7.27 5.31
C ASP A 203 -19.68 -6.15 6.16
N ASP A 204 -18.91 -5.30 6.85
CA ASP A 204 -19.44 -4.24 7.73
C ASP A 204 -19.30 -2.81 7.20
N SER A 205 -18.94 -2.64 5.93
CA SER A 205 -18.75 -1.34 5.28
C SER A 205 -19.50 -1.20 3.95
N ASP A 206 -19.68 0.04 3.47
CA ASP A 206 -20.13 0.28 2.09
C ASP A 206 -18.90 0.21 1.17
N ASN A 207 -18.81 -0.81 0.31
CA ASN A 207 -17.64 -1.02 -0.52
C ASN A 207 -17.83 -0.49 -1.95
N THR A 208 -16.72 -0.15 -2.60
CA THR A 208 -16.67 0.10 -4.06
C THR A 208 -15.65 -0.84 -4.66
N ILE A 209 -16.10 -1.76 -5.50
CA ILE A 209 -15.25 -2.77 -6.14
C ILE A 209 -15.30 -2.57 -7.65
N GLN A 210 -14.14 -2.37 -8.25
CA GLN A 210 -13.95 -2.30 -9.69
C GLN A 210 -13.09 -3.48 -10.14
N GLY A 211 -13.63 -4.37 -10.98
CA GLY A 211 -12.94 -5.53 -11.55
C GLY A 211 -11.75 -5.11 -12.41
N GLY A 212 -12.02 -4.41 -13.51
CA GLY A 212 -10.97 -3.88 -14.38
C GLY A 212 -11.15 -4.41 -15.79
N ASP A 213 -10.06 -4.85 -16.42
CA ASP A 213 -10.14 -5.70 -17.62
C ASP A 213 -10.02 -7.16 -17.16
N GLY A 214 -10.72 -8.09 -17.82
CA GLY A 214 -10.60 -9.52 -17.48
C GLY A 214 -11.95 -10.22 -17.43
N ASP A 215 -11.94 -11.46 -16.96
CA ASP A 215 -13.13 -12.17 -16.49
C ASP A 215 -13.13 -12.12 -14.97
N ASP A 216 -13.73 -11.09 -14.39
CA ASP A 216 -13.66 -10.87 -12.94
C ASP A 216 -14.78 -11.59 -12.19
N THR A 217 -14.50 -12.03 -10.97
CA THR A 217 -15.52 -12.52 -10.04
C THR A 217 -15.61 -11.58 -8.86
N LEU A 218 -16.71 -10.83 -8.80
CA LEU A 218 -17.02 -9.91 -7.72
C LEU A 218 -17.95 -10.62 -6.75
N TYR A 219 -17.55 -10.73 -5.48
CA TYR A 219 -18.38 -11.32 -4.43
C TYR A 219 -19.19 -10.24 -3.75
N TYR A 220 -20.47 -10.54 -3.55
CA TYR A 220 -21.34 -9.72 -2.73
C TYR A 220 -20.90 -9.79 -1.26
N THR A 221 -20.86 -8.63 -0.64
CA THR A 221 -20.64 -8.43 0.79
C THR A 221 -21.84 -7.72 1.40
N ASP A 222 -21.97 -7.76 2.72
CA ASP A 222 -22.97 -6.94 3.41
C ASP A 222 -22.63 -5.44 3.24
N GLY A 223 -23.63 -4.55 3.33
CA GLY A 223 -23.46 -3.10 3.07
C GLY A 223 -24.13 -2.59 1.78
N ASN A 224 -23.98 -1.29 1.48
CA ASN A 224 -24.47 -0.67 0.24
C ASN A 224 -23.37 -0.62 -0.83
N ASP A 225 -23.01 -1.79 -1.34
CA ASP A 225 -21.89 -1.92 -2.26
C ASP A 225 -22.17 -1.36 -3.66
N ARG A 226 -21.11 -0.83 -4.28
CA ARG A 226 -21.05 -0.53 -5.71
C ARG A 226 -20.07 -1.47 -6.39
N LEU A 227 -20.61 -2.37 -7.21
CA LEU A 227 -19.82 -3.39 -7.91
C LEU A 227 -19.79 -3.07 -9.41
N TYR A 228 -18.59 -2.89 -9.95
CA TYR A 228 -18.34 -2.58 -11.34
C TYR A 228 -17.47 -3.67 -11.94
N GLY A 229 -18.01 -4.49 -12.85
CA GLY A 229 -17.24 -5.54 -13.53
C GLY A 229 -16.07 -4.97 -14.36
N GLY A 230 -16.25 -3.77 -14.93
CA GLY A 230 -15.21 -3.10 -15.70
C GLY A 230 -15.42 -3.23 -17.20
N THR A 231 -14.33 -3.33 -17.98
CA THR A 231 -14.37 -3.35 -19.45
C THR A 231 -14.17 -4.75 -20.03
N THR A 232 -15.25 -5.33 -20.56
CA THR A 232 -15.19 -6.52 -21.40
C THR A 232 -14.93 -6.13 -22.86
N THR A 233 -13.72 -6.30 -23.38
CA THR A 233 -13.48 -6.27 -24.84
C THR A 233 -13.68 -7.68 -25.39
N ALA A 234 -14.03 -7.91 -26.66
CA ALA A 234 -14.29 -9.27 -27.15
C ALA A 234 -13.12 -10.30 -27.06
N ALA A 235 -11.96 -9.89 -26.52
CA ALA A 235 -10.80 -10.73 -26.18
C ALA A 235 -10.63 -10.95 -24.66
N SER A 236 -11.29 -10.18 -23.80
CA SER A 236 -11.45 -10.36 -22.35
C SER A 236 -12.90 -10.82 -22.09
N GLY A 237 -13.09 -11.90 -21.37
CA GLY A 237 -14.37 -12.62 -21.30
C GLY A 237 -15.45 -11.91 -20.48
N ASN A 238 -16.08 -12.62 -19.54
CA ASN A 238 -17.28 -12.11 -18.85
C ASN A 238 -17.04 -11.94 -17.35
N ASP A 239 -17.58 -10.86 -16.79
CA ASP A 239 -17.61 -10.65 -15.35
C ASP A 239 -18.76 -11.43 -14.69
N TRP A 240 -18.50 -11.91 -13.47
CA TRP A 240 -19.42 -12.69 -12.66
C TRP A 240 -19.67 -11.98 -11.33
N LEU A 241 -20.94 -11.77 -10.99
CA LEU A 241 -21.35 -11.41 -9.65
C LEU A 241 -21.73 -12.68 -8.88
N SER A 242 -21.00 -12.97 -7.80
CA SER A 242 -21.25 -14.10 -6.92
C SER A 242 -22.00 -13.69 -5.67
N PHE A 243 -23.06 -14.43 -5.33
CA PHE A 243 -23.78 -14.32 -4.05
C PHE A 243 -23.41 -15.44 -3.08
N GLU A 244 -22.47 -16.31 -3.46
CA GLU A 244 -21.90 -17.28 -2.53
C GLU A 244 -21.00 -16.48 -1.58
N ASN A 245 -21.43 -16.34 -0.32
CA ASN A 245 -20.71 -15.59 0.70
C ASN A 245 -19.24 -16.06 0.75
N SER A 246 -18.32 -15.11 0.68
CA SER A 246 -16.86 -15.27 0.61
C SER A 246 -16.23 -15.95 1.84
N ASN A 247 -17.05 -16.47 2.77
CA ASN A 247 -16.69 -17.50 3.76
C ASN A 247 -16.24 -18.84 3.13
N ILE A 248 -15.32 -18.77 2.18
CA ILE A 248 -14.47 -19.86 1.71
C ILE A 248 -13.45 -20.13 2.83
N GLY A 249 -13.94 -20.71 3.93
CA GLY A 249 -13.10 -21.05 5.09
C GLY A 249 -13.83 -21.55 6.33
N SER A 250 -15.10 -21.17 6.57
CA SER A 250 -15.82 -21.64 7.75
C SER A 250 -16.72 -22.83 7.41
N THR A 251 -16.27 -24.03 7.78
CA THR A 251 -17.11 -25.24 7.87
C THR A 251 -18.35 -24.95 8.72
N TYR A 252 -19.52 -24.87 8.10
CA TYR A 252 -20.78 -24.96 8.83
C TYR A 252 -20.97 -26.41 9.31
N VAL A 253 -21.05 -26.59 10.64
CA VAL A 253 -21.46 -27.85 11.29
C VAL A 253 -22.98 -27.94 11.33
#